data_AF-A0A973HKA0-F1
#
_entry.id   AF-A0A973HKA0-F1
#
_cell.length_a   1.000
_cell.length_b   1.000
_cell.length_c   1.000
_cell.angle_alpha   90.00
_cell.angle_beta   90.00
_cell.angle_gamma   90.00
#
_symmetry.space_group_name_H-M   'P 1'
#
loop_
_entity.id
_entity.type
_entity.pdbx_description
1 polymer ?
#
loop_
_entity_poly.entity_id
_entity_poly.type
_entity_poly.pdbx_seq_one_letter_code
_entity_poly.pdbx_strand_id
1 'polypeptide(L)'
;MKNTTQKKFFKATPIALALMVSGYSFAPQAIEFNWGEIEGSFNSQITAGSSWRVEEQDAKNLGTGNGGLVGNTPTGDDGNLNYDKGDAFTQTIKGLHDLGLTYETEEGTTFGAFVRGKYWYDYALDQNDVIHGSATNNYVANEPINDDDFNDLTKSKGVALLDAYIFTGFYLGDVAVDLRLGKQVVNWGESSFIQ
;
A
#
# COMPACT_ATOMS: atom_id res chain seq x y z
N MET A 1 37.58 43.16 -26.71
CA MET A 1 36.79 42.47 -25.66
C MET A 1 35.68 41.70 -26.38
N LYS A 2 35.77 40.36 -26.44
CA LYS A 2 34.72 39.50 -27.00
C LYS A 2 34.22 38.62 -25.86
N ASN A 3 33.02 38.89 -25.36
CA ASN A 3 32.38 38.09 -24.32
C ASN A 3 31.69 36.89 -25.00
N THR A 4 32.22 35.70 -24.78
CA THR A 4 31.59 34.45 -25.20
C THR A 4 30.74 33.93 -24.04
N THR A 5 29.43 34.12 -24.15
CA THR A 5 28.46 33.60 -23.18
C THR A 5 28.32 32.08 -23.34
N GLN A 6 28.85 31.31 -22.39
CA GLN A 6 28.67 29.87 -22.29
C GLN A 6 27.21 29.55 -21.92
N LYS A 7 26.47 28.92 -22.83
CA LYS A 7 25.14 28.36 -22.54
C LYS A 7 25.33 27.06 -21.75
N LYS A 8 25.02 27.08 -20.45
CA LYS A 8 24.91 25.87 -19.63
C LYS A 8 23.74 25.04 -20.15
N PHE A 9 24.03 23.94 -20.84
CA PHE A 9 23.04 22.90 -21.10
C PHE A 9 22.83 22.12 -19.80
N PHE A 10 21.72 22.39 -19.11
CA PHE A 10 21.19 21.45 -18.12
C PHE A 10 20.74 20.20 -18.88
N LYS A 11 21.52 19.12 -18.81
CA LYS A 11 21.03 17.79 -19.18
C LYS A 11 20.13 17.33 -18.04
N ALA A 12 18.81 17.44 -18.23
CA ALA A 12 17.87 16.68 -17.43
C ALA A 12 18.02 15.21 -17.86
N THR A 13 18.58 14.38 -17.00
CA THR A 13 18.58 12.92 -17.18
C THR A 13 17.17 12.44 -16.87
N PRO A 14 16.44 11.82 -17.81
CA PRO A 14 15.17 11.20 -17.49
C PRO A 14 15.47 9.94 -16.66
N ILE A 15 15.05 9.93 -15.38
CA ILE A 15 14.82 8.69 -14.66
C ILE A 15 13.53 8.13 -15.25
N ALA A 16 13.63 7.42 -16.37
CA ALA A 16 12.49 6.77 -17.01
C ALA A 16 12.27 5.42 -16.31
N LEU A 17 11.45 5.43 -15.25
CA LEU A 17 10.76 4.24 -14.80
C LEU A 17 9.31 4.38 -15.29
N ALA A 18 9.05 3.99 -16.54
CA ALA A 18 7.70 3.98 -17.09
C ALA A 18 6.95 2.78 -16.50
N LEU A 19 6.04 3.03 -15.56
CA LEU A 19 5.15 2.03 -14.99
C LEU A 19 3.76 2.24 -15.59
N MET A 20 3.20 1.20 -16.22
CA MET A 20 1.76 1.19 -16.53
C MET A 20 1.04 0.48 -15.41
N VAL A 21 0.22 1.23 -14.67
CA VAL A 21 -0.67 0.71 -13.62
C VAL A 21 -2.07 0.59 -14.20
N SER A 22 -2.62 -0.62 -14.21
CA SER A 22 -4.04 -0.85 -14.44
C SER A 22 -4.69 -1.30 -13.13
N GLY A 23 -5.77 -0.65 -12.74
CA GLY A 23 -6.48 -0.95 -11.50
C GLY A 23 -7.99 -0.89 -11.71
N TYR A 24 -8.68 -1.89 -11.17
CA TYR A 24 -10.13 -1.93 -11.06
C TYR A 24 -10.50 -1.99 -9.59
N SER A 25 -11.18 -0.95 -9.11
CA SER A 25 -11.86 -0.97 -7.82
C SER A 25 -13.33 -1.24 -8.07
N PHE A 26 -13.89 -2.26 -7.43
CA PHE A 26 -15.33 -2.44 -7.43
C PHE A 26 -15.98 -1.31 -6.63
N ALA A 27 -17.14 -0.82 -7.07
CA ALA A 27 -17.86 0.21 -6.35
C ALA A 27 -18.04 -0.24 -4.88
N PRO A 28 -17.67 0.59 -3.89
CA PRO A 28 -17.80 0.22 -2.49
C PRO A 28 -19.28 -0.12 -2.22
N GLN A 29 -19.51 -1.32 -1.71
CA GLN A 29 -20.84 -1.72 -1.27
C GLN A 29 -20.92 -1.42 0.22
N ALA A 30 -21.77 -0.46 0.56
CA ALA A 30 -22.15 -0.15 1.93
C ALA A 30 -23.56 -0.69 2.16
N ILE A 31 -23.72 -1.53 3.17
CA ILE A 31 -25.02 -2.02 3.61
C ILE A 31 -25.25 -1.48 5.01
N GLU A 32 -26.27 -0.63 5.14
CA GLU A 32 -26.79 -0.19 6.42
C GLU A 32 -27.95 -1.10 6.82
N PHE A 33 -28.01 -1.47 8.09
CA PHE A 33 -29.04 -2.34 8.63
C PHE A 33 -29.40 -1.96 10.06
N ASN A 34 -30.63 -2.26 10.45
CA ASN A 34 -31.11 -2.10 11.82
C ASN A 34 -31.47 -3.47 12.38
N TRP A 35 -30.98 -3.78 13.58
CA TRP A 35 -31.33 -4.98 14.32
C TRP A 35 -31.93 -4.59 15.67
N GLY A 36 -33.24 -4.38 15.69
CA GLY A 36 -33.91 -3.76 16.83
C GLY A 36 -33.47 -2.31 16.96
N GLU A 37 -32.86 -1.97 18.09
CA GLU A 37 -32.33 -0.64 18.41
C GLU A 37 -30.85 -0.49 18.02
N ILE A 38 -30.21 -1.56 17.51
CA ILE A 38 -28.83 -1.51 17.04
C ILE A 38 -28.81 -1.08 15.58
N GLU A 39 -28.10 0.02 15.30
CA GLU A 39 -27.76 0.45 13.96
C GLU A 39 -26.43 -0.18 13.55
N GLY A 40 -26.36 -0.70 12.32
CA GLY A 40 -25.19 -1.38 11.80
C GLY A 40 -24.82 -0.92 10.40
N SER A 41 -23.53 -0.90 10.11
CA SER A 41 -23.00 -0.65 8.78
C SER A 41 -21.94 -1.68 8.43
N PHE A 42 -22.03 -2.25 7.23
CA PHE A 42 -21.01 -3.10 6.64
C PHE A 42 -20.51 -2.48 5.34
N ASN A 43 -19.23 -2.11 5.30
CA ASN A 43 -18.60 -1.57 4.10
C ASN A 43 -17.62 -2.59 3.54
N SER A 44 -17.68 -2.80 2.23
CA SER A 44 -16.82 -3.73 1.52
C SER A 44 -16.20 -3.06 0.31
N GLN A 45 -14.88 -3.08 0.24
CA GLN A 45 -14.10 -2.64 -0.92
C GLN A 45 -13.20 -3.78 -1.40
N ILE A 46 -13.30 -4.10 -2.68
CA ILE A 46 -12.41 -5.05 -3.35
C ILE A 46 -11.71 -4.30 -4.47
N THR A 47 -10.40 -4.49 -4.56
CA THR A 47 -9.53 -3.87 -5.56
C THR A 47 -8.68 -4.94 -6.21
N ALA A 48 -8.64 -4.95 -7.54
CA ALA A 48 -7.71 -5.76 -8.32
C ALA A 48 -6.84 -4.82 -9.17
N GLY A 49 -5.55 -5.10 -9.27
CA GLY A 49 -4.63 -4.27 -10.05
C GLY A 49 -3.46 -5.07 -10.57
N SER A 50 -2.92 -4.64 -11.70
CA SER A 50 -1.74 -5.23 -12.31
C SER A 50 -0.87 -4.15 -12.94
N SER A 51 0.43 -4.32 -12.85
CA SER A 51 1.40 -3.43 -13.47
C SER A 51 2.50 -4.20 -14.19
N TRP A 52 2.95 -3.64 -15.31
CA TRP A 52 3.95 -4.24 -16.18
C TRP A 52 5.08 -3.29 -16.49
N ARG A 53 6.25 -3.87 -16.74
CA ARG A 53 7.38 -3.15 -17.31
C ARG A 53 7.16 -2.92 -18.80
N VAL A 54 7.26 -1.67 -19.25
CA VAL A 54 6.98 -1.30 -20.67
C VAL A 54 8.22 -0.96 -21.49
N GLU A 55 9.36 -0.77 -20.83
CA GLU A 55 10.65 -0.48 -21.46
C GLU A 55 11.68 -1.54 -21.12
N GLU A 56 12.70 -1.66 -21.97
CA GLU A 56 13.82 -2.58 -21.76
C GLU A 56 14.69 -2.14 -20.56
N GLN A 57 15.56 -3.03 -20.11
CA GLN A 57 16.54 -2.72 -19.06
C GLN A 57 17.56 -1.70 -19.58
N ASP A 58 17.82 -0.61 -18.84
CA ASP A 58 18.87 0.36 -19.19
C ASP A 58 20.10 0.15 -18.31
N ALA A 59 21.27 -0.09 -18.92
CA ALA A 59 22.55 -0.23 -18.22
C ALA A 59 22.96 1.01 -17.41
N LYS A 60 22.35 2.18 -17.68
CA LYS A 60 22.49 3.38 -16.84
C LYS A 60 21.83 3.25 -15.47
N ASN A 61 20.93 2.29 -15.29
CA ASN A 61 20.25 2.01 -14.03
C ASN A 61 20.81 0.78 -13.31
N LEU A 62 21.90 0.21 -13.83
CA LEU A 62 22.59 -0.92 -13.22
C LEU A 62 23.87 -0.43 -12.55
N GLY A 63 24.22 -1.06 -11.43
CA GLY A 63 25.52 -0.88 -10.81
C GLY A 63 26.64 -1.41 -11.70
N THR A 64 27.85 -0.86 -11.57
CA THR A 64 29.00 -1.32 -12.39
C THR A 64 29.28 -2.83 -12.22
N GLY A 65 29.05 -3.39 -11.03
CA GLY A 65 29.20 -4.83 -10.78
C GLY A 65 28.15 -5.71 -11.47
N ASN A 66 27.00 -5.13 -11.84
CA ASN A 66 25.86 -5.80 -12.46
C ASN A 66 25.77 -5.54 -13.97
N GLY A 67 26.88 -5.13 -14.61
CA GLY A 67 26.93 -4.82 -16.04
C GLY A 67 26.54 -3.37 -16.40
N GLY A 68 26.39 -2.51 -15.40
CA GLY A 68 26.06 -1.10 -15.60
C GLY A 68 27.24 -0.17 -15.89
N LEU A 69 26.93 1.10 -16.11
CA LEU A 69 27.95 2.11 -16.44
C LEU A 69 28.88 2.42 -15.26
N VAL A 70 30.10 2.88 -15.57
CA VAL A 70 31.09 3.30 -14.57
C VAL A 70 30.54 4.47 -13.75
N GLY A 71 30.57 4.32 -12.42
CA GLY A 71 30.07 5.33 -11.48
C GLY A 71 28.66 5.05 -10.95
N ASN A 72 27.99 4.02 -11.47
CA ASN A 72 26.70 3.58 -10.95
C ASN A 72 26.85 2.61 -9.77
N THR A 73 25.97 2.76 -8.79
CA THR A 73 25.86 1.90 -7.61
C THR A 73 24.86 0.76 -7.87
N PRO A 74 25.13 -0.48 -7.40
CA PRO A 74 24.17 -1.58 -7.47
C PRO A 74 23.04 -1.46 -6.43
N THR A 75 23.01 -0.39 -5.63
CA THR A 75 21.95 -0.20 -4.64
C THR A 75 20.64 0.20 -5.33
N GLY A 76 19.70 -0.75 -5.42
CA GLY A 76 18.36 -0.53 -5.96
C GLY A 76 18.23 -0.80 -7.46
N ASP A 77 19.16 -1.54 -8.07
CA ASP A 77 19.06 -1.96 -9.47
C ASP A 77 18.30 -3.29 -9.67
N ASP A 78 17.93 -3.99 -8.59
CA ASP A 78 17.13 -5.23 -8.61
C ASP A 78 15.88 -5.12 -9.48
N GLY A 79 15.13 -4.01 -9.41
CA GLY A 79 13.93 -3.83 -10.25
C GLY A 79 14.26 -3.74 -11.76
N ASN A 80 15.49 -3.35 -12.10
CA ASN A 80 15.99 -3.35 -13.47
C ASN A 80 16.65 -4.68 -13.86
N LEU A 81 17.07 -5.52 -12.92
CA LEU A 81 17.66 -6.83 -13.18
C LEU A 81 16.63 -7.96 -13.18
N ASN A 82 15.54 -7.81 -12.42
CA ASN A 82 14.57 -8.87 -12.17
C ASN A 82 13.41 -8.95 -13.17
N TYR A 83 13.18 -7.89 -13.95
CA TYR A 83 12.01 -7.78 -14.81
C TYR A 83 12.39 -7.29 -16.21
N ASP A 84 12.03 -8.06 -17.22
CA ASP A 84 12.16 -7.72 -18.63
C ASP A 84 10.93 -6.95 -19.14
N LYS A 85 11.08 -6.35 -20.33
CA LYS A 85 9.97 -5.65 -20.97
C LYS A 85 8.83 -6.63 -21.24
N GLY A 86 7.65 -6.29 -20.73
CA GLY A 86 6.45 -7.12 -20.82
C GLY A 86 6.15 -7.89 -19.55
N ASP A 87 7.09 -7.99 -18.61
CA ASP A 87 6.88 -8.71 -17.36
C ASP A 87 5.94 -7.97 -16.44
N ALA A 88 5.03 -8.72 -15.81
CA ALA A 88 4.21 -8.22 -14.72
C ALA A 88 5.02 -8.28 -13.43
N PHE A 89 5.20 -7.14 -12.76
CA PHE A 89 5.91 -7.07 -11.47
C PHE A 89 4.96 -6.96 -10.28
N THR A 90 3.65 -6.81 -10.52
CA THR A 90 2.59 -6.88 -9.51
C THR A 90 1.28 -7.28 -10.17
N GLN A 91 0.57 -8.22 -9.55
CA GLN A 91 -0.77 -8.68 -9.92
C GLN A 91 -1.56 -8.93 -8.64
N THR A 92 -2.11 -7.86 -8.09
CA THR A 92 -2.67 -7.83 -6.75
C THR A 92 -4.20 -7.86 -6.72
N ILE A 93 -4.76 -8.62 -5.79
CA ILE A 93 -6.14 -8.52 -5.33
C ILE A 93 -6.11 -8.18 -3.84
N LYS A 94 -6.92 -7.21 -3.44
CA LYS A 94 -7.04 -6.72 -2.05
C LYS A 94 -8.51 -6.60 -1.68
N GLY A 95 -8.85 -7.01 -0.46
CA GLY A 95 -10.15 -6.79 0.14
C GLY A 95 -10.01 -6.03 1.46
N LEU A 96 -10.90 -5.07 1.68
CA LEU A 96 -11.04 -4.31 2.91
C LEU A 96 -12.51 -4.32 3.33
N HIS A 97 -12.77 -4.76 4.56
CA HIS A 97 -14.11 -4.90 5.10
C HIS A 97 -14.21 -4.26 6.48
N ASP A 98 -15.24 -3.44 6.66
CA ASP A 98 -15.53 -2.74 7.89
C ASP A 98 -16.91 -3.15 8.37
N LEU A 99 -17.04 -3.45 9.66
CA LEU A 99 -18.32 -3.62 10.33
C LEU A 99 -18.36 -2.69 11.54
N GLY A 100 -19.34 -1.78 11.53
CA GLY A 100 -19.66 -0.90 12.65
C GLY A 100 -21.03 -1.24 13.21
N LEU A 101 -21.14 -1.24 14.53
CA LEU A 101 -22.39 -1.39 15.27
C LEU A 101 -22.50 -0.26 16.29
N THR A 102 -23.67 0.34 16.39
CA THR A 102 -23.99 1.44 17.30
C THR A 102 -25.33 1.18 17.96
N TYR A 103 -25.45 1.51 19.23
CA TYR A 103 -26.67 1.48 20.01
C TYR A 103 -26.73 2.74 20.85
N GLU A 104 -27.86 3.44 20.84
CA GLU A 104 -28.07 4.68 21.60
C GLU A 104 -29.17 4.47 22.64
N THR A 105 -28.89 4.84 23.89
CA THR A 105 -29.88 4.79 24.97
C THR A 105 -30.78 6.02 24.95
N GLU A 106 -31.95 5.94 25.57
CA GLU A 106 -32.86 7.08 25.71
C GLU A 106 -32.22 8.27 26.46
N GLU A 107 -31.26 8.00 27.35
CA GLU A 107 -30.50 9.01 28.09
C GLU A 107 -29.38 9.66 27.27
N GLY A 108 -29.24 9.33 25.98
CA GLY A 108 -28.24 9.90 25.07
C GLY A 108 -26.83 9.32 25.26
N THR A 109 -26.72 8.11 25.80
CA THR A 109 -25.43 7.38 25.84
C THR A 109 -25.32 6.48 24.63
N THR A 110 -24.23 6.61 23.89
CA THR A 110 -23.92 5.72 22.76
C THR A 110 -22.99 4.60 23.21
N PHE A 111 -23.26 3.39 22.76
CA PHE A 111 -22.35 2.25 22.81
C PHE A 111 -22.11 1.75 21.40
N GLY A 112 -20.90 1.28 21.11
CA GLY A 112 -20.64 0.70 19.81
C GLY A 112 -19.41 -0.18 19.74
N ALA A 113 -19.29 -0.87 18.61
CA ALA A 113 -18.20 -1.74 18.28
C ALA A 113 -17.80 -1.53 16.82
N PHE A 114 -16.51 -1.60 16.53
CA PHE A 114 -15.97 -1.48 15.19
C PHE A 114 -14.90 -2.51 14.95
N VAL A 115 -14.94 -3.15 13.78
CA VAL A 115 -13.91 -4.06 13.30
C VAL A 115 -13.59 -3.79 11.83
N ARG A 116 -12.30 -3.82 11.50
CA ARG A 116 -11.78 -3.66 10.14
C ARG A 116 -10.78 -4.75 9.82
N GLY A 117 -11.07 -5.52 8.77
CA GLY A 117 -10.22 -6.59 8.26
C GLY A 117 -9.72 -6.29 6.85
N LYS A 118 -8.45 -6.61 6.58
CA LYS A 118 -7.82 -6.53 5.27
C LYS A 118 -7.26 -7.88 4.88
N TYR A 119 -7.39 -8.26 3.61
CA TYR A 119 -6.59 -9.32 3.01
C TYR A 119 -6.03 -8.88 1.68
N TRP A 120 -4.93 -9.50 1.26
CA TRP A 120 -4.34 -9.26 -0.04
C TRP A 120 -3.55 -10.47 -0.53
N TYR A 121 -3.41 -10.53 -1.84
CA TYR A 121 -2.59 -11.50 -2.55
C TYR A 121 -2.02 -10.84 -3.79
N ASP A 122 -0.71 -10.92 -4.00
CA ASP A 122 -0.02 -10.49 -5.22
C ASP A 122 0.60 -11.70 -5.89
N TYR A 123 -0.02 -12.15 -6.99
CA TYR A 123 0.41 -13.34 -7.71
C TYR A 123 1.81 -13.19 -8.31
N ALA A 124 2.11 -12.02 -8.89
CA ALA A 124 3.39 -11.81 -9.55
C ALA A 124 4.55 -11.81 -8.55
N LEU A 125 4.35 -11.25 -7.36
CA LEU A 125 5.38 -11.25 -6.32
C LEU A 125 5.53 -12.61 -5.61
N ASP A 126 4.44 -13.36 -5.44
CA ASP A 126 4.43 -14.61 -4.68
C ASP A 126 4.82 -15.84 -5.51
N GLN A 127 4.57 -15.83 -6.83
CA GLN A 127 4.68 -17.02 -7.68
C GLN A 127 5.61 -16.86 -8.89
N ASN A 128 5.82 -15.65 -9.42
CA ASN A 128 6.70 -15.50 -10.58
C ASN A 128 8.16 -15.50 -10.12
N ASP A 129 8.98 -16.23 -10.87
CA ASP A 129 10.41 -16.20 -10.71
C ASP A 129 10.97 -14.82 -11.10
N VAL A 130 11.94 -14.34 -10.33
CA VAL A 130 12.71 -13.15 -10.67
C VAL A 130 14.10 -13.52 -11.16
N ILE A 131 14.58 -12.85 -12.21
CA ILE A 131 15.79 -13.26 -12.95
C ILE A 131 17.06 -13.20 -12.08
N HIS A 132 17.20 -12.18 -11.24
CA HIS A 132 18.40 -11.92 -10.44
C HIS A 132 18.26 -12.37 -8.97
N GLY A 133 17.03 -12.43 -8.45
CA GLY A 133 16.76 -12.72 -7.04
C GLY A 133 16.66 -11.44 -6.19
N SER A 134 16.68 -11.62 -4.87
CA SER A 134 16.60 -10.53 -3.89
C SER A 134 17.63 -10.71 -2.79
N ALA A 135 17.93 -9.62 -2.07
CA ALA A 135 18.81 -9.70 -0.89
C ALA A 135 18.33 -10.71 0.17
N THR A 136 17.02 -10.97 0.26
CA THR A 136 16.42 -11.89 1.23
C THR A 136 16.61 -13.36 0.91
N ASN A 137 16.83 -13.73 -0.35
CA ASN A 137 17.11 -15.11 -0.74
C ASN A 137 18.57 -15.29 -1.23
N ASN A 138 19.48 -14.39 -0.85
CA ASN A 138 20.90 -14.38 -1.29
C ASN A 138 21.09 -14.28 -2.82
N TYR A 139 20.19 -13.57 -3.52
CA TYR A 139 20.23 -13.42 -4.98
C TYR A 139 20.24 -14.76 -5.72
N VAL A 140 19.43 -15.71 -5.24
CA VAL A 140 19.19 -16.95 -5.99
C VAL A 140 18.32 -16.58 -7.20
N ALA A 141 18.88 -16.78 -8.39
CA ALA A 141 18.27 -16.46 -9.67
C ALA A 141 17.16 -17.44 -10.04
N ASN A 142 16.13 -16.94 -10.71
CA ASN A 142 14.97 -17.71 -11.22
C ASN A 142 14.20 -18.43 -10.11
N GLU A 143 13.97 -17.72 -9.01
CA GLU A 143 13.10 -18.16 -7.92
C GLU A 143 12.19 -16.98 -7.54
N PRO A 144 11.03 -17.23 -6.92
CA PRO A 144 10.19 -16.17 -6.39
C PRO A 144 10.92 -15.36 -5.31
N ILE A 145 10.48 -14.11 -5.10
CA ILE A 145 11.01 -13.27 -4.02
C ILE A 145 10.65 -13.92 -2.67
N ASN A 146 11.64 -14.12 -1.81
CA ASN A 146 11.38 -14.52 -0.42
C ASN A 146 11.05 -13.28 0.43
N ASP A 147 9.86 -13.26 1.02
CA ASP A 147 9.39 -12.20 1.92
C ASP A 147 9.06 -12.73 3.34
N ASP A 148 9.56 -13.91 3.72
CA ASP A 148 9.22 -14.55 5.00
C ASP A 148 9.61 -13.68 6.20
N ASP A 149 10.76 -13.00 6.11
CA ASP A 149 11.30 -12.10 7.12
C ASP A 149 10.76 -10.66 7.03
N PHE A 150 9.87 -10.38 6.08
CA PHE A 150 9.27 -9.04 5.96
C PHE A 150 8.23 -8.81 7.05
N ASN A 151 7.95 -7.53 7.33
CA ASN A 151 6.80 -7.16 8.14
C ASN A 151 5.52 -7.69 7.46
N ASP A 152 4.57 -8.19 8.26
CA ASP A 152 3.38 -8.85 7.72
C ASP A 152 2.65 -8.04 6.65
N LEU A 153 2.46 -6.73 6.85
CA LEU A 153 1.75 -5.86 5.90
C LEU A 153 2.52 -5.55 4.61
N THR A 154 3.80 -5.90 4.52
CA THR A 154 4.66 -5.67 3.34
C THR A 154 4.90 -6.94 2.51
N LYS A 155 4.42 -8.10 2.98
CA LYS A 155 4.48 -9.36 2.23
C LYS A 155 3.59 -9.30 0.99
N SER A 156 3.89 -10.13 0.00
CA SER A 156 3.12 -10.38 -1.22
C SER A 156 1.69 -10.83 -0.91
N LYS A 157 1.48 -11.54 0.20
CA LYS A 157 0.18 -12.02 0.65
C LYS A 157 -0.01 -11.91 2.15
N GLY A 158 -1.26 -11.79 2.58
CA GLY A 158 -1.58 -11.82 4.00
C GLY A 158 -3.00 -11.43 4.35
N VAL A 159 -3.28 -11.51 5.64
CA VAL A 159 -4.52 -11.06 6.27
C VAL A 159 -4.15 -10.26 7.51
N ALA A 160 -4.83 -9.14 7.74
CA ALA A 160 -4.58 -8.27 8.88
C ALA A 160 -5.89 -7.76 9.47
N LEU A 161 -5.99 -7.84 10.80
CA LEU A 161 -6.97 -7.08 11.58
C LEU A 161 -6.41 -5.68 11.80
N LEU A 162 -6.99 -4.66 11.17
CA LEU A 162 -6.48 -3.29 11.23
C LEU A 162 -7.01 -2.56 12.47
N ASP A 163 -8.31 -2.66 12.71
CA ASP A 163 -8.99 -2.04 13.84
C ASP A 163 -9.95 -3.06 14.46
N ALA A 164 -10.07 -3.03 15.79
CA ALA A 164 -11.00 -3.82 16.58
C ALA A 164 -11.14 -3.16 17.94
N TYR A 165 -12.22 -2.41 18.13
CA TYR A 165 -12.45 -1.67 19.37
C TYR A 165 -13.93 -1.59 19.71
N ILE A 166 -14.20 -1.41 21.00
CA ILE A 166 -15.50 -0.98 21.51
C ILE A 166 -15.39 0.47 21.97
N PHE A 167 -16.50 1.18 21.93
CA PHE A 167 -16.55 2.58 22.33
C PHE A 167 -17.85 2.92 23.06
N THR A 168 -17.78 3.98 23.86
CA THR A 168 -18.96 4.64 24.42
C THR A 168 -18.80 6.15 24.38
N GLY A 169 -19.89 6.84 24.10
CA GLY A 169 -19.98 8.29 24.09
C GLY A 169 -21.09 8.75 25.04
N PHE A 170 -20.80 9.73 25.90
CA PHE A 170 -21.79 10.32 26.80
C PHE A 170 -21.41 11.76 27.18
N TYR A 171 -22.37 12.50 27.76
CA TYR A 171 -22.13 13.83 28.29
C TYR A 171 -21.90 13.80 29.80
N LEU A 172 -20.84 14.45 30.27
CA LEU A 172 -20.59 14.74 31.68
C LEU A 172 -20.75 16.25 31.92
N GLY A 173 -21.96 16.68 32.29
CA GLY A 173 -22.34 18.10 32.24
C GLY A 173 -22.36 18.57 30.78
N ASP A 174 -21.65 19.66 30.48
CA ASP A 174 -21.53 20.20 29.12
C ASP A 174 -20.38 19.56 28.31
N VAL A 175 -19.69 18.56 28.87
CA VAL A 175 -18.50 17.94 28.26
C VAL A 175 -18.89 16.63 27.59
N ALA A 176 -18.71 16.54 26.27
CA ALA A 176 -18.77 15.27 25.54
C ALA A 176 -17.54 14.41 25.86
N VAL A 177 -17.77 13.17 26.25
CA VAL A 177 -16.74 12.17 26.59
C VAL A 177 -16.87 11.01 25.61
N ASP A 178 -15.77 10.65 24.94
CA ASP A 178 -15.64 9.47 24.08
C ASP A 178 -14.55 8.57 24.69
N LEU A 179 -14.94 7.34 25.03
CA LEU A 179 -14.05 6.33 25.57
C LEU A 179 -13.97 5.17 24.57
N ARG A 180 -12.75 4.79 24.18
CA ARG A 180 -12.49 3.67 23.27
C ARG A 180 -11.50 2.71 23.87
N LEU A 181 -11.76 1.41 23.71
CA LEU A 181 -10.87 0.35 24.15
C LEU A 181 -10.69 -0.68 23.03
N GLY A 182 -9.44 -0.86 22.60
CA GLY A 182 -9.06 -1.86 21.60
C GLY A 182 -7.95 -1.39 20.68
N LYS A 183 -7.79 -2.13 19.57
CA LYS A 183 -6.87 -1.77 18.48
C LYS A 183 -7.55 -0.72 17.61
N GLN A 184 -6.97 0.47 17.52
CA GLN A 184 -7.53 1.58 16.78
C GLN A 184 -6.40 2.45 16.23
N VAL A 185 -6.65 3.05 15.06
CA VAL A 185 -5.86 4.20 14.62
C VAL A 185 -6.30 5.43 15.40
N VAL A 186 -5.36 6.06 16.10
CA VAL A 186 -5.60 7.36 16.73
C VAL A 186 -4.79 8.42 15.99
N ASN A 187 -5.48 9.31 15.31
CA ASN A 187 -4.85 10.44 14.66
C ASN A 187 -4.57 11.53 15.72
N TRP A 188 -3.30 11.68 16.09
CA TRP A 188 -2.85 12.74 16.97
C TRP A 188 -2.11 13.80 16.14
N GLY A 189 -2.73 14.97 15.96
CA GLY A 189 -2.01 16.14 15.45
C GLY A 189 -1.78 16.21 13.94
N GLU A 190 -2.58 15.54 13.09
CA GLU A 190 -2.66 15.93 11.68
C GLU A 190 -3.51 17.20 11.54
N SER A 191 -2.80 18.29 11.29
CA SER A 191 -3.31 19.63 11.01
C SER A 191 -4.43 19.59 9.97
N SER A 192 -5.48 20.37 10.22
CA SER A 192 -6.54 20.76 9.28
C SER A 192 -6.03 21.59 8.08
N PHE A 193 -4.89 21.22 7.48
CA PHE A 193 -4.36 21.89 6.30
C PHE A 193 -4.56 21.03 5.05
N ILE A 194 -5.80 21.09 4.55
CA ILE A 194 -6.04 21.12 3.11
C ILE A 194 -7.03 22.26 2.89
N GLN A 195 -6.55 23.33 2.24
CA GLN A 195 -7.34 24.42 1.67
C GLN A 195 -7.75 24.05 0.25
#